data_AF-A0A932SPC2-F1
#
_entry.id   AF-A0A932SPC2-F1
#
_cell.length_a   1.000
_cell.length_b   1.000
_cell.length_c   1.000
_cell.angle_alpha   90.00
_cell.angle_beta   90.00
_cell.angle_gamma   90.00
#
_symmetry.space_group_name_H-M   'P 1'
#
loop_
_entity.id
_entity.type
_entity.pdbx_description
1 polymer ?
#
loop_
_entity_poly.entity_id
_entity_poly.type
_entity_poly.pdbx_seq_one_letter_code
_entity_poly.pdbx_strand_id
1 'polypeptide(L)'
;MRSIVAEFLEVAALSLDNAMVLERLQGTGRLTTRTARDMRVVGLVARARGIDANARRDAPFAAYAGLQVQVPAYHTGNVWARTMVRLDEARESARQPLVLGQRSLARRGIHAPV
;
A
#
# COMPACT_ATOMS: atom_id res chain seq x y z
N MET A 1 5.30 -4.14 18.26
CA MET A 1 4.55 -3.77 17.03
C MET A 1 3.94 -2.37 17.11
N ARG A 2 3.13 -2.04 18.13
CA ARG A 2 2.47 -0.71 18.23
C ARG A 2 3.46 0.47 18.29
N SER A 3 4.58 0.34 19.02
CA SER A 3 5.63 1.38 19.08
C SER A 3 6.21 1.72 17.71
N ILE A 4 6.63 0.69 16.95
CA ILE A 4 7.19 0.85 15.60
C ILE A 4 6.21 1.57 14.66
N VAL A 5 4.92 1.24 14.74
CA VAL A 5 3.91 1.90 13.91
C VAL A 5 3.77 3.37 14.32
N ALA A 6 3.74 3.68 15.61
CA ALA A 6 3.68 5.06 16.09
C ALA A 6 4.91 5.88 15.66
N GLU A 7 6.11 5.35 15.85
CA GLU A 7 7.38 5.96 15.43
C GLU A 7 7.43 6.21 13.92
N PHE A 8 7.01 5.21 13.12
CA PHE A 8 6.92 5.36 11.67
C PHE A 8 5.97 6.49 11.27
N LEU A 9 4.82 6.60 11.93
CA LEU A 9 3.83 7.64 11.65
C LEU A 9 4.30 9.03 12.07
N GLU A 10 5.03 9.12 13.17
CA GLU A 10 5.66 10.36 13.62
C GLU A 10 6.70 10.85 12.61
N VAL A 11 7.62 9.98 12.16
CA VAL A 11 8.61 10.32 11.14
C VAL A 11 7.94 10.73 9.83
N ALA A 12 6.89 10.02 9.42
CA ALA A 12 6.12 10.37 8.23
C ALA A 12 5.43 11.73 8.36
N ALA A 13 4.86 12.04 9.53
CA ALA A 13 4.22 13.33 9.80
C ALA A 13 5.26 14.47 9.75
N LEU A 14 6.38 14.34 10.45
CA LEU A 14 7.48 15.31 10.43
C LEU A 14 8.02 15.55 9.01
N SER A 15 8.14 14.47 8.22
CA SER A 15 8.60 14.57 6.84
C SER A 15 7.58 15.29 5.95
N LEU A 16 6.28 15.02 6.13
CA LEU A 16 5.22 15.63 5.32
C LEU A 16 4.86 17.06 5.75
N ASP A 17 5.20 17.46 6.97
CA ASP A 17 5.04 18.84 7.46
C ASP A 17 6.20 19.75 7.00
N ASN A 18 7.32 19.15 6.56
CA ASN A 18 8.46 19.90 6.04
C ASN A 18 8.19 20.41 4.61
N ALA A 19 8.17 21.74 4.45
CA ALA A 19 7.94 22.38 3.15
C ALA A 19 8.94 21.96 2.06
N MET A 20 10.24 21.85 2.39
CA MET A 20 11.26 21.42 1.41
C MET A 20 11.01 19.99 0.93
N VAL A 21 10.55 19.10 1.82
CA VAL A 21 10.18 17.74 1.43
C VAL A 21 8.96 17.79 0.50
N LEU A 22 7.91 18.53 0.86
CA LEU A 22 6.71 18.65 0.03
C LEU A 22 7.02 19.19 -1.37
N GLU A 23 7.86 20.22 -1.48
CA GLU A 23 8.28 20.80 -2.77
C GLU A 23 8.98 19.76 -3.66
N ARG A 24 9.76 18.84 -3.09
CA ARG A 24 10.41 17.77 -3.87
C ARG A 24 9.43 16.71 -4.35
N LEU A 25 8.38 16.44 -3.59
CA LEU A 25 7.39 15.39 -3.88
C LEU A 25 6.27 15.88 -4.81
N GLN A 26 5.81 17.12 -4.64
CA GLN A 26 4.75 17.73 -5.42
C GLN A 26 5.27 18.15 -6.80
N GLY A 27 4.43 18.03 -7.82
CA GLY A 27 4.78 18.37 -9.21
C GLY A 27 5.76 17.42 -9.92
N THR A 28 6.63 16.71 -9.18
CA THR A 28 7.66 15.82 -9.73
C THR A 28 7.08 14.49 -10.22
N GLY A 29 7.58 13.98 -11.36
CA GLY A 29 7.31 12.61 -11.82
C GLY A 29 5.84 12.32 -12.13
N ARG A 30 5.11 13.33 -12.61
CA ARG A 30 3.66 13.26 -12.86
C ARG A 30 3.33 12.27 -13.98
N LEU A 31 2.59 11.22 -13.65
CA LEU A 31 2.07 10.25 -14.60
C LEU A 31 0.66 10.65 -15.08
N THR A 32 0.45 10.71 -16.40
CA THR A 32 -0.89 10.96 -16.96
C THR A 32 -1.72 9.68 -16.99
N THR A 33 -3.06 9.80 -16.97
CA THR A 33 -3.95 8.63 -17.10
C THR A 33 -3.74 7.90 -18.42
N ARG A 34 -3.52 8.64 -19.52
CA ARG A 34 -3.26 8.06 -20.85
C ARG A 34 -2.00 7.20 -20.81
N THR A 35 -0.87 7.78 -20.40
CA THR A 35 0.40 7.04 -20.28
C THR A 35 0.28 5.84 -19.33
N ALA A 36 -0.42 5.99 -18.19
CA ALA A 36 -0.61 4.89 -17.25
C ALA A 36 -1.36 3.70 -17.89
N ARG A 37 -2.37 3.98 -18.74
CA ARG A 37 -3.13 2.96 -19.47
C ARG A 37 -2.31 2.36 -20.61
N ASP A 38 -1.64 3.18 -21.41
CA ASP A 38 -0.84 2.74 -22.55
C ASP A 38 0.29 1.80 -22.10
N MET A 39 0.92 2.12 -20.97
CA MET A 39 1.98 1.32 -20.38
C MET A 39 1.47 0.18 -19.48
N ARG A 40 0.15 0.04 -19.31
CA ARG A 40 -0.48 -0.94 -18.40
C ARG A 40 0.13 -0.95 -17.00
N VAL A 41 0.28 0.25 -16.42
CA VAL A 41 0.85 0.42 -15.09
C VAL A 41 -0.05 -0.24 -14.04
N VAL A 42 0.57 -0.92 -13.07
CA VAL A 42 -0.11 -1.65 -12.00
C VAL A 42 0.33 -1.18 -10.61
N GLY A 43 -0.34 -1.69 -9.57
CA GLY A 43 0.07 -1.56 -8.18
C GLY A 43 0.05 -0.11 -7.69
N LEU A 44 1.06 0.23 -6.87
CA LEU A 44 1.21 1.54 -6.26
C LEU A 44 1.09 2.69 -7.26
N VAL A 45 1.79 2.59 -8.39
CA VAL A 45 1.90 3.69 -9.36
C VAL A 45 0.58 3.90 -10.07
N ALA A 46 -0.15 2.82 -10.36
CA ALA A 46 -1.50 2.88 -10.91
C ALA A 46 -2.48 3.53 -9.92
N ARG A 47 -2.42 3.11 -8.66
CA ARG A 47 -3.26 3.67 -7.58
C ARG A 47 -2.94 5.12 -7.25
N ALA A 48 -1.68 5.54 -7.39
CA ALA A 48 -1.29 6.95 -7.28
C ALA A 48 -1.88 7.82 -8.40
N ARG A 49 -2.40 7.21 -9.47
CA ARG A 49 -3.14 7.86 -10.56
C ARG A 49 -4.62 7.44 -10.62
N GLY A 50 -5.16 6.90 -9.53
CA GLY A 50 -6.59 6.62 -9.36
C GLY A 50 -7.07 5.38 -10.09
N ILE A 51 -6.16 4.55 -10.61
CA ILE A 51 -6.50 3.24 -11.17
C ILE A 51 -6.64 2.28 -9.99
N ASP A 52 -7.89 2.08 -9.55
CA ASP A 52 -8.22 1.24 -8.40
C ASP A 52 -8.15 -0.25 -8.77
N ALA A 53 -6.95 -0.81 -8.69
CA ALA A 53 -6.69 -2.23 -8.89
C ALA A 53 -5.72 -2.77 -7.81
N ASN A 54 -6.10 -3.88 -7.18
CA ASN A 54 -5.29 -4.56 -6.19
C ASN A 54 -5.64 -6.05 -6.11
N ALA A 55 -4.69 -6.90 -6.49
CA ALA A 55 -4.86 -8.36 -6.49
C ALA A 55 -5.30 -8.92 -5.11
N ARG A 56 -4.88 -8.31 -3.99
CA ARG A 56 -5.27 -8.79 -2.66
C ARG A 56 -6.78 -8.71 -2.42
N ARG A 57 -7.46 -7.75 -3.06
CA ARG A 57 -8.91 -7.51 -2.98
C ARG A 57 -9.64 -8.11 -4.18
N ASP A 58 -9.14 -7.88 -5.39
CA ASP A 58 -9.86 -8.16 -6.64
C ASP A 58 -9.66 -9.61 -7.14
N ALA A 59 -8.54 -10.24 -6.77
CA ALA A 59 -8.25 -11.64 -7.06
C ALA A 59 -7.51 -12.29 -5.86
N PRO A 60 -8.18 -12.41 -4.69
CA PRO A 60 -7.51 -12.76 -3.45
C PRO A 60 -6.80 -14.11 -3.51
N PHE A 61 -5.57 -14.16 -2.97
CA PHE A 61 -4.74 -15.36 -2.91
C PHE A 61 -4.31 -15.65 -1.47
N ALA A 62 -3.87 -16.88 -1.20
CA ALA A 62 -3.46 -17.33 0.12
C ALA A 62 -4.53 -16.96 1.19
N ALA A 63 -4.13 -16.25 2.24
CA ALA A 63 -5.03 -15.88 3.32
C ALA A 63 -5.76 -14.54 3.11
N TYR A 64 -5.52 -13.83 1.99
CA TYR A 64 -6.16 -12.53 1.72
C TYR A 64 -7.67 -12.64 1.47
N ALA A 65 -8.18 -13.81 1.05
CA ALA A 65 -9.62 -14.04 0.91
C ALA A 65 -10.38 -13.86 2.24
N GLY A 66 -9.71 -14.03 3.37
CA GLY A 66 -10.27 -13.81 4.72
C GLY A 66 -9.98 -12.44 5.31
N LEU A 67 -9.38 -11.51 4.55
CA LEU A 67 -8.99 -10.18 5.01
C LEU A 67 -9.76 -9.09 4.29
N GLN A 68 -10.25 -8.11 5.05
CA GLN A 68 -10.79 -6.88 4.48
C GLN A 68 -9.67 -5.88 4.28
N VAL A 69 -9.12 -5.82 3.06
CA VAL A 69 -8.01 -4.94 2.68
C VAL A 69 -8.55 -3.60 2.17
N GLN A 70 -8.22 -2.52 2.87
CA GLN A 70 -8.45 -1.16 2.39
C GLN A 70 -7.36 -0.77 1.38
N VAL A 71 -7.78 -0.26 0.22
CA VAL A 71 -6.88 0.01 -0.90
C VAL A 71 -6.84 1.52 -1.15
N PRO A 72 -5.79 2.22 -0.70
CA PRO A 72 -5.67 3.66 -0.91
C PRO A 72 -5.37 3.99 -2.37
N ALA A 73 -6.02 5.03 -2.88
CA ALA A 73 -5.81 5.57 -4.23
C ALA A 73 -5.83 7.11 -4.19
N TYR A 74 -5.01 7.70 -5.05
CA TYR A 74 -4.83 9.15 -5.18
C TYR A 74 -4.83 9.51 -6.66
N HIS A 75 -5.04 10.78 -7.01
CA HIS A 75 -5.25 11.16 -8.41
C HIS A 75 -4.11 11.95 -9.04
N THR A 76 -3.21 12.57 -8.28
CA THR A 76 -2.23 13.51 -8.87
C THR A 76 -1.17 12.82 -9.73
N GLY A 77 -0.89 11.52 -9.52
CA GLY A 77 0.06 10.73 -10.31
C GLY A 77 1.54 11.12 -10.12
N ASN A 78 1.82 12.09 -9.25
CA ASN A 78 3.17 12.57 -8.94
C ASN A 78 3.82 11.76 -7.80
N VAL A 79 5.06 12.10 -7.45
CA VAL A 79 5.78 11.39 -6.37
C VAL A 79 5.04 11.51 -5.04
N TRP A 80 4.45 12.67 -4.73
CA TRP A 80 3.62 12.85 -3.53
C TRP A 80 2.48 11.84 -3.43
N ALA A 81 1.69 11.62 -4.49
CA ALA A 81 0.64 10.60 -4.47
C ALA A 81 1.18 9.20 -4.22
N ARG A 82 2.35 8.85 -4.78
CA ARG A 82 2.98 7.53 -4.53
C ARG A 82 3.46 7.41 -3.08
N THR A 83 3.93 8.49 -2.47
CA THR A 83 4.29 8.52 -1.05
C THR A 83 3.05 8.30 -0.19
N MET A 84 1.95 9.01 -0.47
CA MET A 84 0.72 8.88 0.31
C MET A 84 0.11 7.48 0.22
N VAL A 85 0.01 6.89 -0.98
CA VAL A 85 -0.45 5.49 -1.12
C VAL A 85 0.42 4.54 -0.29
N ARG A 86 1.75 4.70 -0.29
CA ARG A 86 2.65 3.84 0.52
C ARG A 86 2.42 4.00 2.02
N LEU A 87 2.26 5.22 2.51
CA LEU A 87 2.01 5.48 3.92
C LEU A 87 0.69 4.85 4.37
N ASP A 88 -0.36 4.97 3.56
CA ASP A 88 -1.65 4.36 3.85
C ASP A 88 -1.61 2.83 3.72
N GLU A 89 -0.85 2.27 2.76
CA GLU A 89 -0.65 0.82 2.69
C GLU A 89 0.15 0.27 3.87
N ALA A 90 1.13 1.03 4.40
CA ALA A 90 1.87 0.65 5.60
C ALA A 90 0.96 0.65 6.84
N ARG A 91 0.12 1.68 7.00
CA ARG A 91 -0.92 1.76 8.04
C ARG A 91 -1.88 0.58 7.95
N GLU A 92 -2.36 0.31 6.74
CA GLU A 92 -3.27 -0.79 6.48
C GLU A 92 -2.63 -2.15 6.81
N SER A 93 -1.37 -2.35 6.41
CA SER A 93 -0.64 -3.58 6.68
C SER A 93 -0.45 -3.81 8.18
N ALA A 94 -0.22 -2.74 8.95
CA ALA A 94 -0.13 -2.81 10.40
C ALA A 94 -1.48 -3.02 11.10
N ARG A 95 -2.59 -2.58 10.48
CA ARG A 95 -3.95 -2.79 10.95
C ARG A 95 -4.40 -4.24 10.78
N GLN A 96 -3.97 -4.90 9.70
CA GLN A 96 -4.38 -6.27 9.41
C GLN A 96 -4.02 -7.20 10.58
N PRO A 97 -4.95 -8.07 11.02
CA PRO A 97 -4.63 -9.06 12.04
C PRO A 97 -3.47 -9.92 11.53
N LEU A 98 -2.57 -10.32 12.43
CA LEU A 98 -1.36 -11.06 12.09
C LEU A 98 -1.73 -12.49 11.62
N VAL A 99 -2.20 -12.63 10.37
CA VAL A 99 -2.72 -13.88 9.83
C VAL A 99 -1.63 -14.96 9.72
N LEU A 100 -0.35 -14.58 9.75
CA LEU A 100 0.77 -15.50 9.67
C LEU A 100 1.15 -16.12 11.03
N GLY A 101 0.68 -15.58 12.17
CA GLY A 101 1.09 -16.03 13.50
C GLY A 101 0.14 -17.00 14.21
N GLN A 102 -1.17 -16.94 13.95
CA GLN A 102 -2.14 -17.61 14.84
C GLN A 102 -3.01 -18.70 14.19
N ARG A 103 -2.95 -18.90 12.88
CA ARG A 103 -3.61 -20.05 12.21
C ARG A 103 -2.65 -21.11 11.68
N SER A 104 -1.37 -20.77 11.56
CA SER A 104 -0.32 -21.66 11.06
C SER A 104 0.11 -22.70 12.10
N LEU A 105 0.19 -22.36 13.39
CA LEU A 105 0.64 -23.31 14.42
C LEU A 105 -0.47 -24.27 14.87
N ALA A 106 -1.75 -23.89 14.69
CA ALA A 106 -2.87 -24.72 15.10
C ALA A 106 -3.33 -25.74 14.03
N ARG A 107 -2.80 -25.71 12.80
CA ARG A 107 -3.26 -26.58 11.69
C ARG A 107 -2.17 -27.32 10.92
N ARG A 108 -0.88 -27.16 11.20
CA ARG A 108 0.21 -27.83 10.45
C ARG A 108 0.51 -29.24 10.96
N GLY A 109 -0.51 -30.08 10.95
CA GLY A 109 -0.37 -31.52 10.71
C GLY A 109 -0.59 -31.89 9.24
N ILE A 110 -0.35 -30.99 8.26
CA ILE A 110 -0.62 -31.28 6.83
C ILE A 110 0.47 -30.68 5.90
N HIS A 111 0.98 -31.55 5.02
CA HIS A 111 2.00 -31.40 3.97
C HIS A 111 1.68 -30.33 2.91
N ALA A 112 2.73 -29.76 2.31
CA ALA A 112 2.65 -28.95 1.09
C ALA A 112 2.45 -29.87 -0.14
N PRO A 113 1.60 -29.53 -1.12
CA PRO A 113 1.56 -30.25 -2.37
C PRO A 113 2.64 -29.72 -3.34
N VAL A 114 3.15 -30.67 -4.12
CA VAL A 114 4.01 -30.52 -5.32
C VAL A 114 3.49 -29.49 -6.30
#